data_AF-A0A258BQR6-F1
#
_entry.id   AF-A0A258BQR6-F1
#
_cell.length_a   1.000
_cell.length_b   1.000
_cell.length_c   1.000
_cell.angle_alpha   90.00
_cell.angle_beta   90.00
_cell.angle_gamma   90.00
#
_symmetry.space_group_name_H-M   'P 1'
#
loop_
_entity.id
_entity.type
_entity.pdbx_description
1 polymer ?
#
loop_
_entity_poly.entity_id
_entity_poly.type
_entity_poly.pdbx_seq_one_letter_code
_entity_poly.pdbx_strand_id
1 'polypeptide(L)'
;MAGAVVGALRVTLGIDTAAFEEGLGIAQKRLNAAGKKMQEVGESMASVGSNLSVAVTAPLLAAGAAAVQGAQAQAQAMAQVNAALESMGPVAGRTAEQLLAASDAMEMNSLFDGDEILSKVTANLLTFGNVAGEQFDRAQQAAVDLSTRMGTDLQSSALLVGKALNDPIKGMTALGKAGIQFSEDQKAAIKAMVETGNIAGAQNIILGELGKQYNGAAKAAADTDP
;
A
#
# COMPACT_ATOMS: atom_id res chain seq x y z
N MET A 1 -88.33 20.81 14.79
CA MET A 1 -87.31 21.71 14.22
C MET A 1 -86.59 20.94 13.14
N ALA A 2 -86.84 21.33 11.90
CA ALA A 2 -86.31 20.70 10.69
C ALA A 2 -84.84 21.08 10.51
N GLY A 3 -84.01 20.11 10.15
CA GLY A 3 -82.65 20.32 9.68
C GLY A 3 -82.43 19.44 8.45
N ALA A 4 -82.73 19.96 7.27
CA ALA A 4 -82.45 19.30 6.02
C ALA A 4 -80.94 19.31 5.76
N VAL A 5 -80.36 18.14 5.53
CA VAL A 5 -78.99 18.02 5.04
C VAL A 5 -78.99 18.37 3.55
N VAL A 6 -78.60 19.60 3.24
CA VAL A 6 -78.48 20.12 1.87
C VAL A 6 -77.08 19.80 1.36
N GLY A 7 -76.96 18.73 0.57
CA GLY A 7 -75.85 18.51 -0.37
C GLY A 7 -74.57 17.89 0.22
N ALA A 8 -74.30 16.63 -0.12
CA ALA A 8 -72.96 16.08 -0.09
C ALA A 8 -72.26 16.42 -1.42
N LEU A 9 -71.35 17.41 -1.42
CA LEU A 9 -70.51 17.70 -2.58
C LEU A 9 -69.44 16.61 -2.69
N ARG A 10 -69.68 15.58 -3.50
CA ARG A 10 -68.62 14.66 -3.94
C ARG A 10 -67.71 15.42 -4.90
N VAL A 11 -66.59 15.93 -4.42
CA VAL A 11 -65.47 16.30 -5.30
C VAL A 11 -64.86 14.97 -5.76
N THR A 12 -65.36 14.44 -6.88
CA THR A 12 -64.58 13.45 -7.62
C THR A 12 -63.35 14.18 -8.11
N LEU A 13 -62.21 13.85 -7.51
CA LEU A 13 -60.89 14.16 -8.04
C LEU A 13 -60.76 13.39 -9.37
N GLY A 14 -61.42 13.89 -10.41
CA GLY A 14 -61.16 13.46 -11.76
C GLY A 14 -59.74 13.88 -12.04
N ILE A 15 -58.81 12.94 -11.95
CA ILE A 15 -57.52 13.08 -12.62
C ILE A 15 -57.92 13.41 -14.05
N ASP A 16 -57.73 14.66 -14.46
CA ASP A 16 -58.06 15.10 -15.80
C ASP A 16 -57.19 14.26 -16.72
N THR A 17 -57.77 13.20 -17.26
CA THR A 17 -57.07 12.15 -18.00
C THR A 17 -56.39 12.75 -19.21
N ALA A 18 -56.92 13.86 -19.74
CA ALA A 18 -56.29 14.63 -20.81
C ALA A 18 -54.99 15.30 -20.34
N ALA A 19 -54.99 15.97 -19.18
CA ALA A 19 -53.78 16.60 -18.64
C ALA A 19 -52.72 15.57 -18.22
N PHE A 20 -53.15 14.40 -17.74
CA PHE A 20 -52.27 13.28 -17.41
C PHE A 20 -51.69 12.62 -18.66
N GLU A 21 -52.50 12.35 -19.69
CA GLU A 21 -52.04 11.81 -20.99
C GLU A 21 -51.10 12.79 -21.70
N GLU A 22 -51.37 14.09 -21.62
CA GLU A 22 -50.49 15.13 -22.14
C GLU A 22 -49.17 15.19 -21.37
N GLY A 23 -49.22 15.11 -20.03
CA GLY A 23 -48.05 15.02 -19.18
C GLY A 23 -47.18 13.79 -19.47
N LEU A 24 -47.80 12.63 -19.70
CA LEU A 24 -47.12 11.40 -20.11
C LEU A 24 -46.53 11.52 -21.52
N GLY A 25 -47.23 12.15 -22.46
CA GLY A 25 -46.72 12.40 -23.80
C GLY A 25 -45.50 13.34 -23.80
N ILE A 26 -45.50 14.37 -22.96
CA ILE A 26 -44.36 15.27 -22.75
C ILE A 26 -43.20 14.52 -22.08
N ALA A 27 -43.49 13.71 -21.06
CA ALA A 27 -42.48 12.88 -20.41
C ALA A 27 -41.84 11.89 -21.39
N GLN A 28 -42.62 11.23 -22.23
CA GLN A 28 -42.11 10.30 -23.25
C GLN A 28 -41.27 11.02 -24.31
N LYS A 29 -41.66 12.23 -24.75
CA LYS A 29 -40.84 13.05 -25.64
C LYS A 29 -39.51 13.47 -25.01
N ARG A 30 -39.51 13.83 -23.72
CA ARG A 30 -38.28 14.18 -22.98
C ARG A 30 -37.38 12.97 -22.78
N LEU A 31 -37.94 11.81 -22.45
CA LEU A 31 -37.20 10.55 -22.33
C LEU A 31 -36.60 10.13 -23.67
N ASN A 32 -37.34 10.26 -24.77
CA ASN A 32 -36.83 9.97 -26.11
C ASN A 32 -35.72 10.96 -26.53
N ALA A 33 -35.85 12.24 -26.19
CA ALA A 33 -34.81 13.23 -26.45
C ALA A 33 -33.55 12.99 -25.59
N ALA A 34 -33.73 12.59 -24.34
CA ALA A 34 -32.62 12.19 -23.46
C ALA A 34 -31.94 10.91 -23.96
N GLY A 35 -32.72 9.91 -24.39
CA GLY A 35 -32.21 8.67 -24.99
C GLY A 35 -31.41 8.94 -26.27
N LYS A 36 -31.88 9.82 -27.15
CA LYS A 36 -31.13 10.23 -28.35
C LYS A 36 -29.83 10.93 -28.02
N LYS A 37 -29.84 11.88 -27.07
CA LYS A 37 -28.59 12.54 -26.62
C LYS A 37 -27.62 11.57 -25.96
N MET A 38 -28.12 10.63 -25.18
CA MET A 38 -27.28 9.60 -24.54
C MET A 38 -26.69 8.65 -25.58
N GLN A 39 -27.46 8.32 -26.63
CA GLN A 39 -27.00 7.54 -27.77
C GLN A 39 -25.95 8.31 -28.57
N GLU A 40 -26.14 9.59 -28.85
CA GLU A 40 -25.15 10.45 -29.53
C GLU A 40 -23.84 10.58 -28.73
N VAL A 41 -23.93 10.71 -27.40
CA VAL A 41 -22.76 10.70 -26.51
C VAL A 41 -22.08 9.33 -26.53
N GLY A 42 -22.84 8.24 -26.50
CA GLY A 42 -22.33 6.88 -26.60
C GLY A 42 -21.64 6.59 -27.93
N GLU A 43 -22.23 7.04 -29.05
CA GLU A 43 -21.66 6.95 -30.40
C GLU A 43 -20.42 7.84 -30.55
N SER A 44 -20.40 9.01 -29.93
CA SER A 44 -19.23 9.90 -29.88
C SER A 44 -18.09 9.29 -29.06
N MET A 45 -18.39 8.66 -27.91
CA MET A 45 -17.39 7.94 -27.11
C MET A 45 -16.89 6.66 -27.82
N ALA A 46 -17.80 5.92 -28.45
CA ALA A 46 -17.47 4.73 -29.22
C ALA A 46 -16.62 5.06 -30.44
N SER A 47 -16.88 6.19 -31.12
CA SER A 47 -16.08 6.64 -32.26
C SER A 47 -14.70 7.17 -31.85
N VAL A 48 -14.57 7.81 -30.69
CA VAL A 48 -13.26 8.13 -30.09
C VAL A 48 -12.49 6.84 -29.75
N GLY A 49 -13.17 5.84 -29.17
CA GLY A 49 -12.59 4.52 -28.87
C GLY A 49 -12.26 3.69 -30.11
N SER A 50 -13.02 3.81 -31.21
CA SER A 50 -12.80 3.06 -32.45
C SER A 50 -11.80 3.74 -33.41
N ASN A 51 -11.61 5.06 -33.29
CA ASN A 51 -10.63 5.82 -34.07
C ASN A 51 -9.23 5.82 -33.43
N LEU A 52 -9.12 5.46 -32.15
CA LEU A 52 -7.84 5.09 -31.56
C LEU A 52 -7.46 3.70 -32.09
N SER A 53 -6.38 3.63 -32.86
CA SER A 53 -5.87 2.35 -33.36
C SER A 53 -5.58 1.41 -32.20
N VAL A 54 -5.70 0.10 -32.43
CA VAL A 54 -5.34 -0.94 -31.44
C VAL A 54 -3.92 -0.73 -30.89
N ALA A 55 -3.03 -0.14 -31.70
CA ALA A 55 -1.66 0.21 -31.31
C ALA A 55 -1.56 1.33 -30.27
N VAL A 56 -2.58 2.20 -30.13
CA VAL A 56 -2.60 3.30 -29.15
C VAL A 56 -3.55 2.99 -27.98
N THR A 57 -4.68 2.33 -28.23
CA THR A 57 -5.59 1.91 -27.15
C THR A 57 -5.01 0.81 -26.27
N ALA A 58 -4.31 -0.18 -26.83
CA ALA A 58 -3.79 -1.29 -26.03
C ALA A 58 -2.74 -0.85 -24.99
N PRO A 59 -1.74 -0.01 -25.32
CA PRO A 59 -0.82 0.53 -24.32
C PRO A 59 -1.51 1.41 -23.27
N LEU A 60 -2.52 2.21 -23.65
CA LEU A 60 -3.26 3.06 -22.71
C LEU A 60 -4.13 2.25 -21.75
N LEU A 61 -4.79 1.19 -22.23
CA LEU A 61 -5.56 0.28 -21.40
C LEU A 61 -4.66 -0.54 -20.48
N ALA A 62 -3.50 -0.99 -20.97
CA ALA A 62 -2.50 -1.67 -20.16
C ALA A 62 -1.95 -0.74 -19.07
N ALA A 63 -1.60 0.52 -19.42
CA ALA A 63 -1.16 1.53 -18.47
C ALA A 63 -2.24 1.88 -17.44
N GLY A 64 -3.50 2.01 -17.87
CA GLY A 64 -4.63 2.25 -16.97
C GLY A 64 -4.90 1.09 -16.01
N ALA A 65 -4.82 -0.16 -16.50
CA ALA A 65 -4.96 -1.35 -15.67
C ALA A 65 -3.80 -1.48 -14.66
N ALA A 66 -2.57 -1.25 -15.10
CA ALA A 66 -1.39 -1.25 -14.24
C ALA A 66 -1.47 -0.15 -13.16
N ALA A 67 -1.95 1.04 -13.51
CA ALA A 67 -2.15 2.14 -12.55
C ALA A 67 -3.19 1.80 -11.47
N VAL A 68 -4.32 1.19 -11.87
CA VAL A 68 -5.35 0.75 -10.92
C VAL A 68 -4.81 -0.37 -10.01
N GLN A 69 -4.06 -1.31 -10.57
CA GLN A 69 -3.48 -2.42 -9.82
C GLN A 69 -2.42 -1.93 -8.82
N GLY A 70 -1.52 -1.04 -9.24
CA GLY A 70 -0.52 -0.42 -8.37
C GLY A 70 -1.16 0.40 -7.25
N ALA A 71 -2.17 1.23 -7.55
CA ALA A 71 -2.91 1.97 -6.54
C ALA A 71 -3.60 1.04 -5.52
N GLN A 72 -4.14 -0.09 -5.98
CA GLN A 72 -4.74 -1.09 -5.11
C GLN A 72 -3.69 -1.78 -4.22
N ALA A 73 -2.53 -2.13 -4.77
CA ALA A 73 -1.46 -2.80 -4.04
C ALA A 73 -0.85 -1.88 -2.97
N GLN A 74 -0.60 -0.61 -3.31
CA GLN A 74 -0.18 0.41 -2.36
C GLN A 74 -1.21 0.63 -1.24
N ALA A 75 -2.50 0.68 -1.57
CA ALA A 75 -3.56 0.79 -0.56
C ALA A 75 -3.59 -0.40 0.40
N GLN A 76 -3.37 -1.62 -0.11
CA GLN A 76 -3.26 -2.82 0.72
C GLN A 76 -2.00 -2.80 1.61
N ALA A 77 -0.86 -2.37 1.06
CA ALA A 77 0.38 -2.25 1.82
C ALA A 77 0.24 -1.24 2.97
N MET A 78 -0.36 -0.07 2.68
CA MET A 78 -0.66 0.94 3.69
C MET A 78 -1.63 0.44 4.76
N ALA A 79 -2.64 -0.36 4.39
CA ALA A 79 -3.54 -0.97 5.35
C ALA A 79 -2.81 -1.92 6.33
N GLN A 80 -1.84 -2.70 5.84
CA GLN A 80 -1.01 -3.57 6.69
C GLN A 80 -0.11 -2.76 7.63
N VAL A 81 0.51 -1.69 7.13
CA VAL A 81 1.33 -0.79 7.95
C VAL A 81 0.49 -0.12 9.02
N ASN A 82 -0.69 0.40 8.68
CA ASN A 82 -1.61 1.01 9.64
C ASN A 82 -2.06 0.01 10.70
N ALA A 83 -2.41 -1.22 10.31
CA ALA A 83 -2.76 -2.28 11.25
C ALA A 83 -1.59 -2.62 12.21
N ALA A 84 -0.35 -2.64 11.69
CA ALA A 84 0.83 -2.88 12.51
C ALA A 84 1.10 -1.72 13.48
N LEU A 85 0.96 -0.46 13.03
CA LEU A 85 1.09 0.74 13.87
C LEU A 85 -0.01 0.83 14.93
N GLU A 86 -1.25 0.44 14.61
CA GLU A 86 -2.36 0.38 15.56
C GLU A 86 -2.12 -0.67 16.64
N SER A 87 -1.63 -1.85 16.24
CA SER A 87 -1.40 -2.99 17.14
C SER A 87 -0.18 -2.78 18.05
N MET A 88 0.92 -2.28 17.48
CA MET A 88 2.20 -2.13 18.19
C MET A 88 2.36 -0.74 18.83
N GLY A 89 1.54 0.23 18.43
CA GLY A 89 1.69 1.63 18.81
C GLY A 89 2.81 2.34 18.04
N PRO A 90 3.10 3.62 18.35
CA PRO A 90 4.12 4.42 17.67
C PRO A 90 5.56 4.02 18.08
N VAL A 91 5.79 2.74 18.33
CA VAL A 91 7.05 2.19 18.84
C VAL A 91 8.21 2.48 17.90
N ALA A 92 7.97 2.43 16.58
CA ALA A 92 8.99 2.78 15.59
C ALA A 92 9.28 4.30 15.53
N GLY A 93 8.43 5.16 16.11
CA GLY A 93 8.59 6.62 16.05
C GLY A 93 8.41 7.20 14.64
N ARG A 94 7.58 6.54 13.81
CA ARG A 94 7.30 6.91 12.42
C ARG A 94 5.80 6.91 12.17
N THR A 95 5.37 7.83 11.30
CA THR A 95 4.01 7.89 10.74
C THR A 95 3.91 7.02 9.50
N ALA A 96 2.69 6.63 9.11
CA ALA A 96 2.48 5.84 7.90
C ALA A 96 3.01 6.57 6.64
N GLU A 97 2.88 7.90 6.59
CA GLU A 97 3.38 8.72 5.49
C GLU A 97 4.91 8.74 5.44
N GLN A 98 5.58 8.80 6.60
CA GLN A 98 7.05 8.71 6.66
C GLN A 98 7.56 7.33 6.23
N LEU A 99 6.80 6.28 6.56
CA LEU A 99 7.13 4.92 6.14
C LEU A 99 6.95 4.75 4.63
N LEU A 100 5.86 5.30 4.06
CA LEU A 100 5.66 5.35 2.62
C LEU A 100 6.81 6.07 1.92
N ALA A 101 7.14 7.28 2.36
CA ALA A 101 8.23 8.06 1.78
C ALA A 101 9.59 7.34 1.89
N ALA A 102 9.83 6.60 2.97
CA ALA A 102 11.04 5.79 3.12
C ALA A 102 11.07 4.62 2.12
N SER A 103 9.95 3.97 1.90
CA SER A 103 9.83 2.88 0.92
C SER A 103 9.98 3.37 -0.51
N ASP A 104 9.37 4.50 -0.87
CA ASP A 104 9.54 5.13 -2.19
C ASP A 104 11.03 5.49 -2.44
N ALA A 105 11.73 5.96 -1.40
CA ALA A 105 13.16 6.25 -1.51
C ALA A 105 14.03 4.98 -1.67
N MET A 106 13.62 3.86 -1.07
CA MET A 106 14.29 2.56 -1.23
C MET A 106 13.99 1.94 -2.60
N GLU A 107 12.77 2.09 -3.12
CA GLU A 107 12.38 1.68 -4.48
C GLU A 107 13.32 2.30 -5.52
N MET A 108 13.57 3.61 -5.44
CA MET A 108 14.50 4.32 -6.35
C MET A 108 15.94 3.79 -6.33
N ASN A 109 16.32 3.01 -5.31
CA ASN A 109 17.65 2.45 -5.14
C ASN A 109 17.63 0.93 -4.99
N SER A 110 16.58 0.25 -5.46
CA SER A 110 16.48 -1.21 -5.41
C SER A 110 15.69 -1.75 -6.61
N LEU A 111 15.67 -3.08 -6.74
CA LEU A 111 14.85 -3.77 -7.76
C LEU A 111 13.44 -4.11 -7.26
N PHE A 112 13.05 -3.58 -6.09
CA PHE A 112 11.78 -3.90 -5.45
C PHE A 112 10.87 -2.69 -5.44
N ASP A 113 9.58 -2.93 -5.69
CA ASP A 113 8.55 -1.89 -5.68
C ASP A 113 8.29 -1.38 -4.25
N GLY A 114 7.95 -0.10 -4.09
CA GLY A 114 7.75 0.53 -2.79
C GLY A 114 6.60 -0.07 -1.97
N ASP A 115 5.55 -0.56 -2.63
CA ASP A 115 4.44 -1.27 -1.98
C ASP A 115 4.86 -2.67 -1.48
N GLU A 116 5.76 -3.33 -2.20
CA GLU A 116 6.38 -4.59 -1.76
C GLU A 116 7.27 -4.35 -0.54
N ILE A 117 8.08 -3.29 -0.54
CA ILE A 117 8.90 -2.90 0.61
C ILE A 117 8.02 -2.55 1.82
N LEU A 118 6.96 -1.74 1.62
CA LEU A 118 6.00 -1.40 2.69
C LEU A 118 5.36 -2.64 3.32
N SER A 119 4.83 -3.52 2.50
CA SER A 119 4.07 -4.68 2.98
C SER A 119 4.98 -5.79 3.52
N LYS A 120 6.10 -6.08 2.85
CA LYS A 120 6.97 -7.22 3.21
C LYS A 120 8.09 -6.86 4.15
N VAL A 121 8.60 -5.63 4.12
CA VAL A 121 9.67 -5.17 5.01
C VAL A 121 9.11 -4.37 6.16
N THR A 122 8.50 -3.23 5.88
CA THR A 122 8.09 -2.26 6.90
C THR A 122 7.05 -2.84 7.85
N ALA A 123 5.95 -3.39 7.33
CA ALA A 123 4.88 -3.94 8.17
C ALA A 123 5.36 -5.10 9.06
N ASN A 124 6.24 -5.97 8.54
CA ASN A 124 6.83 -7.03 9.36
C ASN A 124 7.81 -6.47 10.40
N LEU A 125 8.62 -5.47 10.04
CA LEU A 125 9.57 -4.86 10.98
C LEU A 125 8.86 -4.15 12.14
N LEU A 126 7.71 -3.52 11.89
CA LEU A 126 6.91 -2.85 12.92
C LEU A 126 6.45 -3.79 14.04
N THR A 127 6.33 -5.09 13.76
CA THR A 127 5.95 -6.10 14.77
C THR A 127 7.05 -6.36 15.82
N PHE A 128 8.29 -5.92 15.56
CA PHE A 128 9.41 -6.08 16.48
C PHE A 128 9.54 -4.86 17.40
N GLY A 129 8.88 -4.91 18.55
CA GLY A 129 8.75 -3.77 19.46
C GLY A 129 10.06 -3.21 20.05
N ASN A 130 11.19 -3.91 19.92
CA ASN A 130 12.49 -3.39 20.36
C ASN A 130 13.25 -2.63 19.25
N VAL A 131 12.71 -2.54 18.03
CA VAL A 131 13.36 -1.91 16.88
C VAL A 131 12.67 -0.59 16.56
N ALA A 132 13.37 0.53 16.77
CA ALA A 132 12.79 1.86 16.67
C ALA A 132 13.78 2.90 16.14
N GLY A 133 13.27 4.06 15.72
CA GLY A 133 14.09 5.22 15.36
C GLY A 133 15.07 4.92 14.22
N GLU A 134 16.33 5.34 14.38
CA GLU A 134 17.37 5.16 13.37
C GLU A 134 17.64 3.67 13.06
N GLN A 135 17.58 2.81 14.08
CA GLN A 135 17.78 1.37 13.92
C GLN A 135 16.69 0.75 13.07
N PHE A 136 15.46 1.26 13.14
CA PHE A 136 14.36 0.81 12.29
C PHE A 136 14.60 1.17 10.82
N ASP A 137 14.97 2.42 10.54
CA ASP A 137 15.26 2.86 9.16
C ASP A 137 16.44 2.07 8.57
N ARG A 138 17.50 1.86 9.35
CA ARG A 138 18.65 1.05 8.94
C ARG A 138 18.32 -0.43 8.78
N ALA A 139 17.39 -0.96 9.57
CA ALA A 139 16.94 -2.34 9.45
C ALA A 139 16.16 -2.58 8.14
N GLN A 140 15.34 -1.61 7.72
CA GLN A 140 14.65 -1.68 6.44
C GLN A 140 15.65 -1.77 5.29
N GLN A 141 16.61 -0.83 5.24
CA GLN A 141 17.65 -0.83 4.22
C GLN A 141 18.47 -2.13 4.23
N ALA A 142 18.87 -2.59 5.42
CA ALA A 142 19.62 -3.84 5.56
C ALA A 142 18.83 -5.05 5.06
N ALA A 143 17.52 -5.10 5.26
CA ALA A 143 16.67 -6.17 4.75
C ALA A 143 16.57 -6.15 3.22
N VAL A 144 16.45 -4.96 2.62
CA VAL A 144 16.43 -4.80 1.15
C VAL A 144 17.77 -5.24 0.56
N ASP A 145 18.88 -4.72 1.07
CA ASP A 145 20.24 -5.07 0.64
C ASP A 145 20.54 -6.57 0.79
N LEU A 146 20.15 -7.16 1.91
CA LEU A 146 20.32 -8.59 2.17
C LEU A 146 19.55 -9.43 1.15
N SER A 147 18.30 -9.05 0.86
CA SER A 147 17.45 -9.73 -0.12
C SER A 147 18.07 -9.71 -1.51
N THR A 148 18.51 -8.54 -1.97
CA THR A 148 19.19 -8.40 -3.25
C THR A 148 20.47 -9.22 -3.31
N ARG A 149 21.31 -9.16 -2.28
CA ARG A 149 22.61 -9.83 -2.29
C ARG A 149 22.51 -11.34 -2.20
N MET A 150 21.58 -11.86 -1.40
CA MET A 150 21.37 -13.30 -1.21
C MET A 150 20.42 -13.91 -2.24
N GLY A 151 19.71 -13.09 -3.02
CA GLY A 151 18.67 -13.55 -3.94
C GLY A 151 17.48 -14.18 -3.21
N THR A 152 17.19 -13.71 -1.99
CA THR A 152 16.09 -14.20 -1.14
C THR A 152 14.92 -13.23 -1.15
N ASP A 153 13.74 -13.67 -0.70
CA ASP A 153 12.57 -12.81 -0.63
C ASP A 153 12.68 -11.74 0.48
N LEU A 154 12.07 -10.57 0.23
CA LEU A 154 12.07 -9.42 1.15
C LEU A 154 11.55 -9.76 2.55
N GLN A 155 10.48 -10.56 2.62
CA GLN A 155 9.83 -10.88 3.88
C GLN A 155 10.73 -11.75 4.77
N SER A 156 11.39 -12.76 4.20
CA SER A 156 12.35 -13.59 4.93
C SER A 156 13.51 -12.78 5.47
N SER A 157 14.07 -11.88 4.66
CA SER A 157 15.16 -10.99 5.09
C SER A 157 14.71 -10.02 6.18
N ALA A 158 13.52 -9.41 6.04
CA ALA A 158 12.95 -8.51 7.04
C ALA A 158 12.70 -9.23 8.37
N LEU A 159 12.18 -10.46 8.34
CA LEU A 159 11.99 -11.28 9.54
C LEU A 159 13.31 -11.69 10.17
N LEU A 160 14.33 -12.01 9.37
CA LEU A 160 15.66 -12.36 9.87
C LEU A 160 16.33 -11.17 10.56
N VAL A 161 16.38 -10.02 9.90
CA VAL A 161 16.93 -8.77 10.45
C VAL A 161 16.12 -8.33 11.66
N GLY A 162 14.79 -8.29 11.56
CA GLY A 162 13.90 -7.89 12.64
C GLY A 162 14.04 -8.75 13.90
N LYS A 163 14.04 -10.08 13.76
CA LYS A 163 14.30 -11.00 14.89
C LYS A 163 15.68 -10.77 15.49
N ALA A 164 16.69 -10.51 14.65
CA ALA A 164 18.04 -10.31 15.14
C ALA A 164 18.22 -9.01 15.91
N LEU A 165 17.50 -7.96 15.56
CA LEU A 165 17.52 -6.70 16.30
C LEU A 165 16.60 -6.72 17.51
N ASN A 166 15.52 -7.50 17.46
CA ASN A 166 14.59 -7.64 18.58
C ASN A 166 15.19 -8.42 19.77
N ASP A 167 15.99 -9.45 19.47
CA ASP A 167 16.78 -10.21 20.44
C ASP A 167 18.22 -10.35 19.91
N PRO A 168 19.14 -9.41 20.22
CA PRO A 168 20.50 -9.42 19.68
C PRO A 168 21.29 -10.69 19.99
N ILE A 169 21.05 -11.34 21.13
CA ILE A 169 21.77 -12.57 21.51
C ILE A 169 21.35 -13.73 20.62
N LYS A 170 20.04 -14.00 20.51
CA LYS A 170 19.54 -15.05 19.61
C LYS A 170 19.75 -14.68 18.14
N GLY A 171 19.69 -13.39 17.84
CA GLY A 171 19.89 -12.79 16.54
C GLY A 171 21.21 -13.16 15.90
N MET A 172 22.32 -13.01 16.62
CA MET A 172 23.64 -13.41 16.13
C MET A 172 23.69 -14.87 15.71
N THR A 173 22.99 -15.76 16.41
CA THR A 173 22.94 -17.18 16.05
C THR A 173 22.12 -17.40 14.78
N ALA A 174 20.98 -16.71 14.63
CA ALA A 174 20.17 -16.79 13.42
C ALA A 174 20.91 -16.25 12.19
N LEU A 175 21.56 -15.08 12.34
CA LEU A 175 22.37 -14.47 11.29
C LEU A 175 23.59 -15.34 10.93
N GLY A 176 24.23 -15.95 11.92
CA GLY A 176 25.32 -16.92 11.69
C GLY A 176 24.90 -18.11 10.84
N LYS A 177 23.68 -18.64 11.03
CA LYS A 177 23.13 -19.71 10.19
C LYS A 177 22.82 -19.26 8.76
N ALA A 178 22.55 -17.97 8.57
CA ALA A 178 22.38 -17.36 7.25
C ALA A 178 23.72 -17.00 6.58
N GLY A 179 24.86 -17.36 7.18
CA GLY A 179 26.20 -17.11 6.63
C GLY A 179 26.84 -15.80 7.05
N ILE A 180 26.21 -15.04 7.95
CA ILE A 180 26.69 -13.73 8.42
C ILE A 180 27.59 -13.95 9.63
N GLN A 181 28.89 -13.74 9.44
CA GLN A 181 29.86 -14.06 10.49
C GLN A 181 30.22 -12.83 11.34
N PHE A 182 30.00 -12.96 12.65
CA PHE A 182 30.47 -12.00 13.65
C PHE A 182 31.81 -12.47 14.25
N SER A 183 32.69 -11.51 14.57
CA SER A 183 33.91 -11.78 15.33
C SER A 183 33.60 -12.10 16.80
N GLU A 184 34.54 -12.76 17.49
CA GLU A 184 34.38 -13.06 18.92
C GLU A 184 34.25 -11.78 19.76
N ASP A 185 35.00 -10.74 19.41
CA ASP A 185 34.92 -9.43 20.08
C ASP A 185 33.54 -8.79 19.89
N GLN A 186 32.98 -8.85 18.68
CA GLN A 186 31.63 -8.34 18.41
C GLN A 186 30.57 -9.11 19.19
N LYS A 187 30.68 -10.44 19.25
CA LYS A 187 29.76 -11.28 20.02
C LYS A 187 29.83 -10.96 21.51
N ALA A 188 31.03 -10.79 22.05
CA ALA A 188 31.24 -10.41 23.44
C ALA A 188 30.67 -9.03 23.73
N ALA A 189 30.92 -8.05 22.87
CA ALA A 189 30.38 -6.70 22.99
C ALA A 189 28.84 -6.67 22.94
N ILE A 190 28.23 -7.40 22.00
CA ILE A 190 26.77 -7.51 21.90
C ILE A 190 26.18 -8.10 23.17
N LYS A 191 26.74 -9.21 23.69
CA LYS A 191 26.28 -9.81 24.95
C LYS A 191 26.36 -8.83 26.12
N ALA A 192 27.53 -8.20 26.31
CA ALA A 192 27.73 -7.24 27.39
C ALA A 192 26.76 -6.05 27.29
N MET A 193 26.50 -5.54 26.08
CA MET A 193 25.54 -4.47 25.88
C MET A 193 24.10 -4.90 26.18
N VAL A 194 23.69 -6.10 25.78
CA VAL A 194 22.35 -6.62 26.13
C VAL A 194 22.21 -6.84 27.64
N GLU A 195 23.22 -7.42 28.28
CA GLU A 195 23.25 -7.66 29.73
C GLU A 195 23.20 -6.37 30.55
N THR A 196 23.77 -5.28 30.02
CA THR A 196 23.74 -3.94 30.64
C THR A 196 22.54 -3.09 30.22
N GLY A 197 21.62 -3.64 29.42
CA GLY A 197 20.40 -2.96 28.95
C GLY A 197 20.62 -1.99 27.77
N ASN A 198 21.82 -1.90 27.22
CA ASN A 198 22.14 -1.12 26.02
C ASN A 198 21.76 -1.86 24.73
N ILE A 199 20.46 -2.08 24.52
CA ILE A 199 19.94 -2.79 23.34
C ILE A 199 20.27 -2.04 22.04
N ALA A 200 20.16 -0.71 22.02
CA ALA A 200 20.47 0.10 20.85
C ALA A 200 21.95 -0.04 20.42
N GLY A 201 22.88 -0.09 21.38
CA GLY A 201 24.30 -0.34 21.11
C GLY A 201 24.53 -1.71 20.46
N ALA A 202 23.85 -2.75 20.94
CA ALA A 202 23.91 -4.08 20.35
C ALA A 202 23.36 -4.10 18.91
N GLN A 203 22.21 -3.47 18.68
CA GLN A 203 21.62 -3.32 17.35
C GLN A 203 22.55 -2.58 16.38
N ASN A 204 23.25 -1.54 16.85
CA ASN A 204 24.21 -0.80 16.03
C ASN A 204 25.39 -1.67 15.58
N ILE A 205 25.90 -2.57 16.42
CA ILE A 205 26.95 -3.52 16.00
C ILE A 205 26.40 -4.50 14.98
N ILE A 206 25.20 -5.04 15.20
CA ILE A 206 24.56 -5.98 14.26
C ILE A 206 24.35 -5.34 12.89
N LEU A 207 23.71 -4.16 12.85
CA LEU A 207 23.49 -3.40 11.62
C LEU A 207 24.80 -2.95 10.97
N GLY A 208 25.82 -2.64 11.78
CA GLY A 208 27.15 -2.31 11.27
C GLY A 208 27.81 -3.47 10.55
N GLU A 209 27.68 -4.69 11.06
CA GLU A 209 28.24 -5.88 10.42
C GLU A 209 27.46 -6.27 9.17
N LEU A 210 26.13 -6.20 9.21
CA LEU A 210 25.28 -6.35 8.02
C LEU A 210 25.67 -5.33 6.95
N GLY A 211 25.87 -4.07 7.34
CA GLY A 211 26.27 -3.01 6.42
C GLY A 211 27.62 -3.28 5.75
N LYS A 212 28.62 -3.81 6.48
CA LYS A 212 29.91 -4.15 5.87
C LYS A 212 29.83 -5.22 4.79
N GLN A 213 28.93 -6.18 4.95
CA GLN A 213 28.84 -7.34 4.06
C GLN A 213 27.84 -7.15 2.91
N TYR A 214 26.81 -6.35 3.12
CA TYR A 214 25.65 -6.29 2.22
C TYR A 214 25.26 -4.87 1.77
N ASN A 215 25.73 -3.80 2.42
CA ASN A 215 25.27 -2.43 2.12
C ASN A 215 25.50 -2.06 0.65
N GLY A 216 24.49 -1.43 0.06
CA GLY A 216 24.54 -0.94 -1.33
C GLY A 216 24.37 -2.04 -2.38
N ALA A 217 24.09 -3.29 -1.98
CA ALA A 217 23.75 -4.35 -2.92
C ALA A 217 22.47 -4.03 -3.71
N ALA A 218 21.46 -3.47 -3.04
CA ALA A 218 20.22 -3.04 -3.67
C ALA A 218 20.49 -1.95 -4.71
N LYS A 219 21.25 -0.92 -4.32
CA LYS A 219 21.59 0.20 -5.21
C LYS A 219 22.42 -0.27 -6.40
N ALA A 220 23.42 -1.10 -6.17
CA ALA A 220 24.26 -1.62 -7.24
C ALA A 220 23.46 -2.46 -8.24
N ALA A 221 22.43 -3.19 -7.79
CA ALA A 221 21.56 -3.95 -8.67
C ALA A 221 20.62 -3.02 -9.46
N ALA A 222 20.01 -2.02 -8.81
CA ALA A 222 19.18 -1.01 -9.46
C ALA A 222 19.94 -0.21 -10.53
N ASP A 223 21.20 0.18 -10.24
CA ASP A 223 22.05 0.89 -11.19
C ASP A 223 22.42 0.04 -12.43
N THR A 224 22.17 -1.28 -12.42
CA THR A 224 22.42 -2.20 -13.55
C THR A 224 21.19 -2.59 -14.35
N ASP A 225 19.98 -2.27 -13.88
CA ASP A 225 18.73 -2.54 -14.59
C ASP A 225 18.42 -1.35 -15.53
N PRO A 226 18.27 -1.56 -16.86
CA PRO A 226 18.14 -0.49 -17.85
C PRO A 226 16.85 0.33 -17.82
#